data_AF-A0A925SE91-F1
#
_entry.id   AF-A0A925SE91-F1
#
_cell.length_a   1.000
_cell.length_b   1.000
_cell.length_c   1.000
_cell.angle_alpha   90.00
_cell.angle_beta   90.00
_cell.angle_gamma   90.00
#
_symmetry.space_group_name_H-M   'P 1'
#
loop_
_entity.id
_entity.type
_entity.pdbx_description
1 polymer ?
#
loop_
_entity_poly.entity_id
_entity_poly.type
_entity_poly.pdbx_seq_one_letter_code
_entity_poly.pdbx_strand_id
1 'polypeptide(L)'
;MKKLLFVLSVVILASCGQHKKEIARMQAKQDSLAQLDVQKDASILEFMSAMNEIQTNLDSIKAIEKIVSVQTSSGSEMKPDAKRRIIAEIAEINSLLQKNKELAASLQGKLRNSNLKIAEFEKMVTNLNRQMAEKDTALADMSRQLQRLNFDVVGLNERIQTMTAENEQTIMQKNQAI
;
A
#
# COMPACT_ATOMS: atom_id res chain seq x y z
N MET A 1 -8.31 53.61 -52.62
CA MET A 1 -9.32 52.76 -51.93
C MET A 1 -9.12 51.26 -52.14
N LYS A 2 -8.70 50.77 -53.32
CA LYS A 2 -8.43 49.32 -53.55
C LYS A 2 -7.34 48.71 -52.65
N LYS A 3 -6.30 49.48 -52.27
CA LYS A 3 -5.22 49.03 -51.37
C LYS A 3 -5.67 48.86 -49.90
N LEU A 4 -6.71 49.58 -49.45
CA LEU A 4 -7.25 49.45 -48.09
C LEU A 4 -8.10 48.19 -47.93
N LEU A 5 -8.87 47.81 -48.95
CA LEU A 5 -9.68 46.58 -48.95
C LEU A 5 -8.82 45.31 -48.91
N PHE A 6 -7.63 45.36 -49.53
CA PHE A 6 -6.72 44.21 -49.54
C PHE A 6 -6.05 44.00 -48.17
N VAL A 7 -5.66 45.08 -47.48
CA VAL A 7 -5.09 45.01 -46.13
C VAL A 7 -6.12 44.50 -45.11
N LEU A 8 -7.38 44.93 -45.22
CA LEU A 8 -8.45 44.45 -44.34
C LEU A 8 -8.71 42.94 -44.50
N SER A 9 -8.64 42.40 -45.72
CA SER A 9 -8.81 40.95 -45.96
C SER A 9 -7.68 40.10 -45.37
N VAL A 10 -6.43 40.60 -45.39
CA VAL A 10 -5.28 39.86 -44.85
C VAL A 10 -5.31 39.80 -43.32
N VAL A 11 -5.78 40.86 -42.65
CA VAL A 11 -5.91 40.90 -41.18
C VAL A 11 -6.99 39.93 -40.68
N ILE A 12 -8.10 39.80 -41.39
CA ILE A 12 -9.19 38.87 -41.03
C ILE A 12 -8.74 37.40 -41.19
N LEU A 13 -7.97 37.09 -42.24
CA LEU A 13 -7.44 35.74 -42.47
C LEU A 13 -6.34 35.35 -41.45
N ALA A 14 -5.49 36.29 -41.04
CA ALA A 14 -4.49 36.07 -40.00
C ALA A 14 -5.13 35.82 -38.61
N SER A 15 -6.18 36.57 -38.28
CA SER A 15 -6.93 36.43 -37.03
C SER A 15 -7.65 35.08 -36.91
N CYS A 16 -8.29 34.60 -37.98
CA CYS A 16 -9.01 33.32 -37.98
C CYS A 16 -8.06 32.10 -37.83
N GLY A 17 -6.84 32.19 -38.39
CA GLY A 17 -5.81 31.14 -38.25
C GLY A 17 -5.20 31.07 -36.84
N GLN A 18 -5.06 32.20 -36.15
CA GLN A 18 -4.59 32.24 -34.76
C GLN A 18 -5.65 31.74 -33.78
N HIS A 19 -6.92 32.12 -33.96
CA HIS A 19 -8.03 31.61 -33.13
C HIS A 19 -8.23 30.09 -33.24
N LYS A 20 -8.13 29.51 -34.45
CA LYS A 20 -8.20 28.04 -34.59
C LYS A 20 -7.07 27.31 -33.85
N LYS A 21 -5.84 27.85 -33.87
CA LYS A 21 -4.70 27.29 -33.13
C LYS A 21 -4.87 27.43 -31.63
N GLU A 22 -5.44 28.52 -31.16
CA GLU A 22 -5.72 28.77 -29.75
C GLU A 22 -6.82 27.85 -29.22
N ILE A 23 -7.92 27.69 -29.96
CA ILE A 23 -9.00 26.75 -29.63
C ILE A 23 -8.47 25.31 -29.58
N ALA A 24 -7.67 24.88 -30.56
CA ALA A 24 -7.07 23.54 -30.56
C ALA A 24 -6.13 23.33 -29.36
N ARG A 25 -5.37 24.35 -28.95
CA ARG A 25 -4.54 24.28 -27.73
C ARG A 25 -5.38 24.22 -26.47
N MET A 26 -6.49 24.97 -26.41
CA MET A 26 -7.41 24.92 -25.27
C MET A 26 -8.08 23.56 -25.15
N GLN A 27 -8.52 22.96 -26.26
CA GLN A 27 -9.07 21.61 -26.31
C GLN A 27 -8.03 20.57 -25.88
N ALA A 28 -6.80 20.62 -26.41
CA ALA A 28 -5.75 19.69 -26.01
C ALA A 28 -5.41 19.79 -24.51
N LYS A 29 -5.46 21.00 -23.92
CA LYS A 29 -5.32 21.18 -22.46
C LYS A 29 -6.50 20.60 -21.70
N GLN A 30 -7.73 20.82 -22.17
CA GLN A 30 -8.93 20.28 -21.55
C GLN A 30 -8.92 18.75 -21.57
N ASP A 31 -8.59 18.14 -22.70
CA ASP A 31 -8.46 16.68 -22.83
C ASP A 31 -7.37 16.14 -21.91
N SER A 32 -6.22 16.83 -21.84
CA SER A 32 -5.12 16.48 -20.93
C SER A 32 -5.53 16.57 -19.46
N LEU A 33 -6.32 17.57 -19.06
CA LEU A 33 -6.81 17.71 -17.70
C LEU A 33 -7.84 16.62 -17.37
N ALA A 34 -8.77 16.35 -18.27
CA ALA A 34 -9.75 15.28 -18.11
C ALA A 34 -9.06 13.91 -17.95
N GLN A 35 -8.01 13.64 -18.73
CA GLN A 35 -7.23 12.42 -18.60
C GLN A 35 -6.47 12.33 -17.27
N LEU A 36 -5.99 13.47 -16.74
CA LEU A 36 -5.32 13.52 -15.45
C LEU A 36 -6.32 13.24 -14.30
N ASP A 37 -7.52 13.77 -14.38
CA ASP A 37 -8.58 13.53 -13.40
C ASP A 37 -8.99 12.05 -13.37
N VAL A 38 -9.18 11.41 -14.52
CA VAL A 38 -9.49 9.97 -14.59
C VAL A 38 -8.36 9.11 -13.98
N GLN A 39 -7.10 9.46 -14.26
CA GLN A 39 -5.96 8.76 -13.66
C GLN A 39 -5.89 8.95 -12.14
N LYS A 40 -6.23 10.15 -11.67
CA LYS A 40 -6.30 10.46 -10.24
C LYS A 40 -7.38 9.65 -9.54
N ASP A 41 -8.58 9.61 -10.11
CA ASP A 41 -9.70 8.86 -9.54
C ASP A 41 -9.38 7.37 -9.47
N ALA A 42 -8.81 6.80 -10.53
CA ALA A 42 -8.36 5.41 -10.56
C ALA A 42 -7.30 5.13 -9.46
N SER A 43 -6.34 6.04 -9.28
CA SER A 43 -5.30 5.92 -8.26
C SER A 43 -5.88 5.98 -6.84
N ILE A 44 -6.88 6.84 -6.60
CA ILE A 44 -7.56 6.96 -5.30
C ILE A 44 -8.34 5.67 -4.99
N LEU A 45 -9.10 5.15 -5.96
CA LEU A 45 -9.86 3.90 -5.79
C LEU A 45 -8.94 2.72 -5.47
N GLU A 46 -7.83 2.62 -6.20
CA GLU A 46 -6.84 1.58 -5.95
C GLU A 46 -6.20 1.72 -4.56
N PHE A 47 -5.90 2.96 -4.15
CA PHE A 47 -5.39 3.23 -2.81
C PHE A 47 -6.38 2.78 -1.74
N MET A 48 -7.64 3.18 -1.85
CA MET A 48 -8.70 2.78 -0.92
C MET A 48 -8.89 1.25 -0.88
N SER A 49 -8.85 0.59 -2.03
CA SER A 49 -8.98 -0.87 -2.11
C SER A 49 -7.86 -1.58 -1.36
N ALA A 50 -6.60 -1.18 -1.60
CA ALA A 50 -5.47 -1.76 -0.91
C ALA A 50 -5.47 -1.48 0.59
N MET A 51 -5.98 -0.31 1.03
CA MET A 51 -6.17 -0.01 2.45
C MET A 51 -7.20 -0.92 3.10
N ASN A 52 -8.34 -1.13 2.45
CA ASN A 52 -9.37 -2.04 2.94
C ASN A 52 -8.86 -3.48 3.03
N GLU A 53 -8.06 -3.92 2.05
CA GLU A 53 -7.43 -5.24 2.06
C GLU A 53 -6.43 -5.39 3.21
N ILE A 54 -5.55 -4.41 3.41
CA ILE A 54 -4.60 -4.43 4.54
C ILE A 54 -5.36 -4.51 5.88
N GLN A 55 -6.41 -3.70 6.05
CA GLN A 55 -7.20 -3.71 7.28
C GLN A 55 -7.90 -5.06 7.51
N THR A 56 -8.48 -5.64 6.46
CA THR A 56 -9.11 -6.97 6.52
C THR A 56 -8.11 -8.05 6.94
N ASN A 57 -6.89 -8.00 6.39
CA ASN A 57 -5.83 -8.91 6.76
C ASN A 57 -5.38 -8.71 8.22
N LEU A 58 -5.26 -7.46 8.69
CA LEU A 58 -4.93 -7.16 10.10
C LEU A 58 -5.99 -7.67 11.07
N ASP A 59 -7.27 -7.56 10.73
CA ASP A 59 -8.38 -8.09 11.53
C ASP A 59 -8.34 -9.62 11.57
N SER A 60 -8.03 -10.25 10.44
CA SER A 60 -7.84 -11.71 10.34
C SER A 60 -6.67 -12.18 11.18
N ILE A 61 -5.52 -11.49 11.11
CA ILE A 61 -4.34 -11.75 11.95
C ILE A 61 -4.75 -11.71 13.43
N LYS A 62 -5.46 -10.65 13.86
CA LYS A 62 -5.90 -10.51 15.25
C LYS A 62 -6.81 -11.64 15.71
N ALA A 63 -7.69 -12.13 14.82
CA ALA A 63 -8.55 -13.27 15.13
C ALA A 63 -7.73 -14.56 15.30
N ILE A 64 -6.77 -14.81 14.40
CA ILE A 64 -5.90 -15.98 14.47
C ILE A 64 -4.99 -15.93 15.70
N GLU A 65 -4.39 -14.78 16.02
CA GLU A 65 -3.57 -14.59 17.23
C GLU A 65 -4.35 -14.95 18.50
N LYS A 66 -5.63 -14.56 18.57
CA LYS A 66 -6.50 -14.91 19.70
C LYS A 66 -6.73 -16.42 19.79
N ILE A 67 -6.89 -17.10 18.66
CA ILE A 67 -7.06 -18.56 18.62
C ILE A 67 -5.79 -19.24 19.11
N VAL A 68 -4.62 -18.86 18.59
CA VAL A 68 -3.31 -19.39 19.02
C VAL A 68 -3.11 -19.17 20.53
N SER A 69 -3.41 -17.97 21.03
CA SER A 69 -3.27 -17.65 22.46
C SER A 69 -4.14 -18.54 23.35
N VAL A 70 -5.40 -18.78 22.98
CA VAL A 70 -6.31 -19.65 23.75
C VAL A 70 -5.88 -21.11 23.68
N GLN A 71 -5.43 -21.59 22.52
CA GLN A 71 -5.00 -22.98 22.38
C GLN A 71 -3.71 -23.25 23.17
N THR A 72 -2.80 -22.27 23.23
CA THR A 72 -1.52 -22.40 23.95
C THR A 72 -1.64 -22.17 25.46
N SER A 73 -2.65 -21.45 25.95
CA SER A 73 -2.83 -21.16 27.39
C SER A 73 -3.19 -22.37 28.25
N SER A 74 -3.59 -23.49 27.63
CA SER A 74 -4.15 -24.64 28.34
C SER A 74 -3.10 -25.44 29.15
N GLY A 75 -1.80 -25.20 28.95
CA GLY A 75 -0.68 -25.78 29.73
C GLY A 75 -0.54 -27.30 29.70
N SER A 76 -1.55 -28.01 29.19
CA SER A 76 -1.64 -29.46 29.10
C SER A 76 -0.94 -29.96 27.84
N GLU A 77 -0.47 -31.21 27.89
CA GLU A 77 0.17 -31.86 26.76
C GLU A 77 -0.75 -31.86 25.54
N MET A 78 -0.37 -31.09 24.52
CA MET A 78 -1.25 -30.79 23.40
C MET A 78 -1.21 -31.92 22.38
N LYS A 79 -2.38 -32.37 21.92
CA LYS A 79 -2.49 -33.41 20.90
C LYS A 79 -1.73 -33.00 19.62
N PRO A 80 -1.11 -33.95 18.88
CA PRO A 80 -0.38 -33.64 17.65
C PRO A 80 -1.18 -32.84 16.61
N ASP A 81 -2.49 -33.11 16.49
CA ASP A 81 -3.38 -32.37 15.59
C ASP A 81 -3.52 -30.88 15.96
N ALA A 82 -3.64 -30.59 17.25
CA ALA A 82 -3.73 -29.22 17.73
C ALA A 82 -2.38 -28.50 17.50
N LYS A 83 -1.25 -29.19 17.72
CA LYS A 83 0.06 -28.63 17.40
C LYS A 83 0.20 -28.23 15.93
N ARG A 84 -0.18 -29.14 15.02
CA ARG A 84 -0.15 -28.86 13.57
C ARG A 84 -1.03 -27.67 13.19
N ARG A 85 -2.21 -27.55 13.80
CA ARG A 85 -3.16 -26.45 13.52
C ARG A 85 -2.58 -25.09 13.92
N ILE A 86 -1.98 -25.00 15.10
CA ILE A 86 -1.29 -23.77 15.55
C ILE A 86 -0.15 -23.39 14.61
N ILE A 87 0.66 -24.36 14.17
CA ILE A 87 1.75 -24.10 13.22
C ILE A 87 1.21 -23.53 11.91
N ALA A 88 0.10 -24.09 11.40
CA ALA A 88 -0.56 -23.56 10.20
C ALA A 88 -1.14 -22.16 10.42
N GLU A 89 -1.74 -21.90 11.57
CA GLU A 89 -2.26 -20.57 11.96
C GLU A 89 -1.14 -19.51 12.02
N ILE A 90 0.02 -19.85 12.58
CA ILE A 90 1.20 -18.96 12.59
C ILE A 90 1.74 -18.71 11.18
N ALA A 91 1.79 -19.76 10.34
CA ALA A 91 2.19 -19.61 8.95
C ALA A 91 1.23 -18.69 8.17
N GLU A 92 -0.07 -18.77 8.46
CA GLU A 92 -1.08 -17.90 7.86
C GLU A 92 -0.92 -16.44 8.30
N ILE A 93 -0.67 -16.18 9.60
CA ILE A 93 -0.37 -14.83 10.09
C ILE A 93 0.85 -14.26 9.34
N ASN A 94 1.90 -15.07 9.19
CA ASN A 94 3.10 -14.66 8.46
C ASN A 94 2.80 -14.30 7.00
N SER A 95 1.99 -15.12 6.32
CA SER A 95 1.55 -14.89 4.94
C SER A 95 0.77 -13.58 4.79
N LEU A 96 -0.20 -13.34 5.67
CA LEU A 96 -1.02 -12.12 5.68
C LEU A 96 -0.19 -10.86 5.95
N LEU A 97 0.77 -10.94 6.87
CA LEU A 97 1.70 -9.83 7.13
C LEU A 97 2.57 -9.52 5.92
N GLN A 98 3.09 -10.55 5.25
CA GLN A 98 3.89 -10.37 4.04
C GLN A 98 3.07 -9.67 2.94
N LYS A 99 1.85 -10.13 2.70
CA LYS A 99 0.92 -9.52 1.74
C LYS A 99 0.64 -8.05 2.07
N ASN A 100 0.45 -7.73 3.35
CA ASN A 100 0.23 -6.34 3.77
C ASN A 100 1.45 -5.45 3.50
N LYS A 101 2.68 -5.96 3.72
CA LYS A 101 3.92 -5.23 3.43
C LYS A 101 4.06 -4.92 1.95
N GLU A 102 3.75 -5.89 1.08
CA GLU A 102 3.78 -5.71 -0.37
C GLU A 102 2.77 -4.65 -0.84
N LEU A 103 1.54 -4.70 -0.31
CA LEU A 103 0.51 -3.69 -0.59
C LEU A 103 0.96 -2.30 -0.11
N ALA A 104 1.49 -2.18 1.10
CA ALA A 104 1.96 -0.90 1.64
C ALA A 104 3.13 -0.33 0.82
N ALA A 105 4.09 -1.17 0.40
CA ALA A 105 5.20 -0.77 -0.46
C ALA A 105 4.70 -0.29 -1.84
N SER A 106 3.74 -0.98 -2.43
CA SER A 106 3.10 -0.59 -3.70
C SER A 106 2.44 0.79 -3.59
N LEU A 107 1.68 1.02 -2.52
CA LEU A 107 1.03 2.31 -2.26
C LEU A 107 2.05 3.43 -2.04
N GLN A 108 3.12 3.16 -1.31
CA GLN A 108 4.20 4.13 -1.10
C GLN A 108 4.90 4.50 -2.41
N GLY A 109 5.16 3.53 -3.28
CA GLY A 109 5.70 3.76 -4.62
C GLY A 109 4.79 4.65 -5.46
N LYS A 110 3.47 4.39 -5.42
CA LYS A 110 2.48 5.20 -6.13
C LYS A 110 2.36 6.62 -5.59
N LEU A 111 2.41 6.80 -4.26
CA LEU A 111 2.44 8.14 -3.66
C LEU A 111 3.67 8.94 -4.09
N ARG A 112 4.86 8.31 -4.14
CA ARG A 112 6.09 8.98 -4.61
C ARG A 112 6.03 9.36 -6.09
N ASN A 113 5.43 8.53 -6.92
CA ASN A 113 5.44 8.69 -8.38
C ASN A 113 4.23 9.45 -8.92
N SER A 114 3.18 9.65 -8.11
CA SER A 114 1.99 10.39 -8.50
C SER A 114 2.11 11.88 -8.18
N ASN A 115 1.37 12.70 -8.92
CA ASN A 115 1.13 14.10 -8.56
C ASN A 115 0.16 14.23 -7.35
N LEU A 116 -0.24 13.11 -6.74
CA LEU A 116 -1.15 13.00 -5.61
C LEU A 116 -0.37 12.85 -4.31
N LYS A 117 0.47 13.85 -3.99
CA LYS A 117 1.10 13.95 -2.67
C LYS A 117 0.06 14.39 -1.64
N ILE A 118 -0.76 13.44 -1.21
CA ILE A 118 -1.76 13.64 -0.17
C ILE A 118 -1.13 13.24 1.16
N ALA A 119 -0.81 14.24 1.99
CA ALA A 119 -0.16 14.03 3.29
C ALA A 119 -0.91 13.01 4.17
N GLU A 120 -2.25 12.96 4.08
CA GLU A 120 -3.06 11.98 4.82
C GLU A 120 -2.85 10.54 4.34
N PHE A 121 -2.62 10.30 3.05
CA PHE A 121 -2.29 8.97 2.53
C PHE A 121 -0.90 8.52 2.99
N GLU A 122 0.08 9.42 3.00
CA GLU A 122 1.41 9.13 3.53
C GLU A 122 1.36 8.78 5.03
N LYS A 123 0.57 9.53 5.80
CA LYS A 123 0.33 9.28 7.22
C LYS A 123 -0.35 7.93 7.43
N MET A 124 -1.34 7.59 6.62
CA MET A 124 -2.03 6.30 6.68
C MET A 124 -1.08 5.13 6.41
N VAL A 125 -0.27 5.19 5.34
CA VAL A 125 0.75 4.18 5.04
C VAL A 125 1.76 4.05 6.20
N THR A 126 2.18 5.17 6.81
CA THR A 126 3.04 5.15 8.01
C THR A 126 2.41 4.36 9.15
N ASN A 127 1.13 4.64 9.43
CA ASN A 127 0.41 4.01 10.52
C ASN A 127 0.22 2.51 10.27
N LEU A 128 0.01 2.09 9.03
CA LEU A 128 -0.07 0.68 8.67
C LEU A 128 1.28 -0.03 8.82
N ASN A 129 2.38 0.59 8.38
CA ASN A 129 3.72 0.04 8.61
C ASN A 129 4.03 -0.14 10.10
N ARG A 130 3.65 0.83 10.93
CA ARG A 130 3.76 0.70 12.40
C ARG A 130 2.94 -0.47 12.94
N GLN A 131 1.68 -0.60 12.54
CA GLN A 131 0.83 -1.72 12.96
C GLN A 131 1.43 -3.07 12.54
N MET A 132 1.99 -3.17 11.33
CA MET A 132 2.67 -4.39 10.88
C MET A 132 3.91 -4.70 11.72
N ALA A 133 4.69 -3.71 12.14
CA ALA A 133 5.85 -3.92 13.01
C ALA A 133 5.46 -4.45 14.40
N GLU A 134 4.36 -3.95 14.95
CA GLU A 134 3.79 -4.48 16.19
C GLU A 134 3.37 -5.95 16.04
N LYS A 135 2.78 -6.30 14.89
CA LYS A 135 2.39 -7.68 14.58
C LYS A 135 3.59 -8.60 14.31
N ASP A 136 4.64 -8.12 13.65
CA ASP A 136 5.89 -8.87 13.48
C ASP A 136 6.50 -9.24 14.85
N THR A 137 6.50 -8.28 15.78
CA THR A 137 7.01 -8.49 17.14
C THR A 137 6.17 -9.54 17.87
N ALA A 138 4.84 -9.41 17.82
CA ALA A 138 3.93 -10.37 18.42
C ALA A 138 4.09 -11.78 17.82
N LEU A 139 4.27 -11.89 16.50
CA LEU A 139 4.53 -13.14 15.80
C LEU A 139 5.84 -13.79 16.26
N ALA A 140 6.91 -13.01 16.40
CA ALA A 140 8.19 -13.47 16.92
C ALA A 140 8.09 -13.93 18.39
N ASP A 141 7.30 -13.25 19.21
CA ASP A 141 7.01 -13.66 20.59
C ASP A 141 6.22 -14.96 20.66
N MET A 142 5.18 -15.12 19.84
CA MET A 142 4.41 -16.36 19.75
C MET A 142 5.29 -17.53 19.30
N SER A 143 6.13 -17.33 18.28
CA SER A 143 7.02 -18.39 17.80
C SER A 143 8.01 -18.85 18.90
N ARG A 144 8.59 -17.92 19.65
CA ARG A 144 9.43 -18.24 20.83
C ARG A 144 8.67 -18.99 21.92
N GLN A 145 7.41 -18.63 22.16
CA GLN A 145 6.55 -19.35 23.11
C GLN A 145 6.30 -20.79 22.66
N LEU A 146 6.01 -21.00 21.37
CA LEU A 146 5.79 -22.33 20.80
C LEU A 146 7.04 -23.21 20.87
N GLN A 147 8.23 -22.65 20.65
CA GLN A 147 9.49 -23.38 20.85
C GLN A 147 9.63 -23.89 22.28
N ARG A 148 9.30 -23.05 23.29
CA ARG A 148 9.31 -23.48 24.71
C ARG A 148 8.30 -24.58 25.02
N LEU A 149 7.23 -24.68 24.24
CA LEU A 149 6.22 -25.74 24.34
C LEU A 149 6.56 -26.98 23.47
N ASN A 150 7.79 -27.09 22.99
CA ASN A 150 8.27 -28.19 22.15
C ASN A 150 7.47 -28.34 20.85
N PHE A 151 7.24 -27.23 20.15
CA PHE A 151 6.76 -27.21 18.77
C PHE A 151 7.95 -27.09 17.83
N ASP A 152 7.90 -27.79 16.69
CA ASP A 152 8.87 -27.61 15.61
C ASP A 152 8.47 -26.41 14.74
N VAL A 153 9.09 -25.27 15.00
CA VAL A 153 8.84 -24.00 14.31
C VAL A 153 10.12 -23.38 13.73
N VAL A 154 11.17 -24.17 13.53
CA VAL A 154 12.50 -23.65 13.13
C VAL A 154 12.44 -22.87 11.81
N GLY A 155 11.82 -23.44 10.77
CA GLY A 155 11.70 -22.78 9.47
C GLY A 155 10.75 -21.56 9.47
N LEU A 156 9.79 -21.51 10.40
CA LEU A 156 8.95 -20.32 10.59
C LEU A 156 9.75 -19.19 11.26
N ASN A 157 10.60 -19.52 12.23
CA ASN A 157 11.41 -18.55 12.96
C ASN A 157 12.37 -17.78 12.05
N GLU A 158 13.07 -18.46 11.13
CA GLU A 158 13.98 -17.81 10.20
C GLU A 158 13.26 -16.80 9.30
N ARG A 159 12.06 -17.17 8.81
CA ARG A 159 11.22 -16.27 7.99
C ARG A 159 10.73 -15.08 8.79
N ILE A 160 10.24 -15.31 10.01
CA ILE A 160 9.75 -14.25 10.90
C ILE A 160 10.88 -13.25 11.19
N GLN A 161 12.08 -13.72 11.54
CA GLN A 161 13.22 -12.84 11.82
C GLN A 161 13.62 -11.98 10.62
N THR A 162 13.67 -12.59 9.42
CA THR A 162 13.96 -11.86 8.17
C THR A 162 12.91 -10.76 7.94
N MET A 163 11.63 -11.11 8.08
CA MET A 163 10.53 -10.18 7.90
C MET A 163 10.49 -9.05 8.92
N THR A 164 10.84 -9.31 10.19
CA THR A 164 10.96 -8.27 11.22
C THR A 164 12.07 -7.29 10.86
N ALA A 165 13.24 -7.80 10.45
CA ALA A 165 14.38 -6.96 10.07
C ALA A 165 14.08 -6.08 8.84
N GLU A 166 13.43 -6.63 7.81
CA GLU A 166 13.03 -5.87 6.61
C GLU A 166 12.04 -4.74 6.94
N ASN A 167 11.10 -4.98 7.86
CA ASN A 167 10.13 -3.97 8.24
C ASN A 167 10.76 -2.86 9.09
N GLU A 168 11.64 -3.20 10.03
CA GLU A 168 12.43 -2.23 10.79
C GLU A 168 13.27 -1.34 9.85
N GLN A 169 13.94 -1.93 8.86
CA GLN A 169 14.69 -1.18 7.85
C GLN A 169 13.79 -0.22 7.07
N THR A 170 12.60 -0.67 6.67
CA THR A 170 11.62 0.16 5.93
C THR A 170 11.20 1.38 6.75
N ILE A 171 10.96 1.21 8.06
CA ILE A 171 10.63 2.31 8.98
C ILE A 171 11.83 3.26 9.15
N MET A 172 13.04 2.73 9.31
CA MET A 172 14.25 3.54 9.50
C MET A 172 14.59 4.40 8.27
N GLN A 173 14.49 3.83 7.06
CA GLN A 173 14.71 4.57 5.82
C GLN A 173 13.74 5.75 5.68
N LYS A 174 12.50 5.61 6.17
CA LYS A 174 11.52 6.69 6.15
C LYS A 174 11.87 7.82 7.11
N ASN A 175 12.33 7.50 8.32
CA ASN A 175 12.71 8.52 9.31
C ASN A 175 13.95 9.34 8.89
N GLN A 176 14.75 8.84 7.95
CA GLN A 176 15.91 9.55 7.39
C GLN A 176 15.61 10.37 6.14
N ALA A 177 14.45 10.17 5.51
CA ALA A 177 14.04 10.84 4.28
C ALA A 177 13.12 12.07 4.52
N ILE A 178 12.82 12.37 5.79
CA ILE A 178 12.08 13.55 6.27
C ILE A 178 13.08 14.49 6.94
#